data_AF-A0A9N8Z3Q7-F1
#
_entry.id   AF-A0A9N8Z3Q7-F1
#
_cell.length_a   1.000
_cell.length_b   1.000
_cell.length_c   1.000
_cell.angle_alpha   90.00
_cell.angle_beta   90.00
_cell.angle_gamma   90.00
#
_symmetry.space_group_name_H-M   'P 1'
#
loop_
_entity.id
_entity.type
_entity.pdbx_description
1 polymer ?
#
loop_
_entity_poly.entity_id
_entity_poly.type
_entity_poly.pdbx_seq_one_letter_code
_entity_poly.pdbx_strand_id
1 'polypeptide(L)'
;MTYNSQSIRETISSQFVTSIRSGGQTGVDRAALDAALQFNNIKVTGWCPQGRLAEDGQILPKYPLKETSTKEYTERTELNVRDADATLVLLFSTSDPNQDGTAFTLRKADQLRKPNICILIDEETNVDRVCNWVRENKVKTLNIAGPRESSCPGIYAKAYKFITDFLVHLSLS
;
A
#
# COMPACT_ATOMS: atom_id res chain seq x y z
N MET A 1 33.57 -21.05 23.34
CA MET A 1 33.05 -20.72 21.99
C MET A 1 32.44 -19.34 22.06
N THR A 2 33.22 -18.33 21.70
CA THR A 2 32.83 -16.92 21.79
C THR A 2 31.97 -16.62 20.57
N TYR A 3 30.65 -16.55 20.74
CA TYR A 3 29.78 -16.09 19.66
C TYR A 3 30.10 -14.62 19.38
N ASN A 4 30.51 -14.37 18.14
CA ASN A 4 30.95 -13.06 17.70
C ASN A 4 29.77 -12.08 17.76
N SER A 5 29.91 -10.98 18.52
CA SER A 5 28.88 -9.93 18.65
C SER A 5 28.45 -9.32 17.32
N GLN A 6 29.26 -9.50 16.27
CA GLN A 6 28.94 -9.13 14.89
C GLN A 6 27.88 -10.04 14.24
N SER A 7 27.85 -11.34 14.56
CA SER A 7 26.86 -12.30 14.05
C SER A 7 25.47 -12.12 14.70
N ILE A 8 25.44 -11.59 15.93
CA ILE A 8 24.17 -11.27 16.63
C ILE A 8 23.56 -9.99 16.05
N ARG A 9 24.38 -9.03 15.61
CA ARG A 9 23.89 -7.78 14.98
C ARG A 9 23.32 -8.00 13.58
N GLU A 10 23.79 -8.99 12.83
CA GLU A 10 23.21 -9.33 11.51
C GLU A 10 21.86 -10.07 11.61
N THR A 11 21.53 -10.61 12.79
CA THR A 11 20.24 -11.30 13.03
C THR A 11 19.11 -10.34 13.41
N ILE A 12 19.43 -9.09 13.80
CA ILE A 12 18.45 -8.07 14.26
C ILE A 12 18.29 -6.97 13.22
N SER A 13 17.98 -7.35 11.98
CA SER A 13 17.39 -6.43 11.00
C SER A 13 16.22 -7.13 10.30
N SER A 14 15.21 -7.49 11.09
CA SER A 14 13.88 -7.92 10.66
C SER A 14 13.05 -6.77 10.06
N GLN A 15 13.68 -5.92 9.25
CA GLN A 15 13.02 -4.77 8.65
C GLN A 15 12.11 -5.26 7.51
N PHE A 16 10.84 -5.42 7.82
CA PHE A 16 9.80 -5.75 6.85
C PHE A 16 8.91 -4.53 6.60
N VAL A 17 8.62 -4.31 5.31
CA VAL A 17 8.17 -3.07 4.68
C VAL A 17 9.10 -1.87 4.94
N THR A 18 9.90 -1.53 3.92
CA THR A 18 10.76 -0.34 3.87
C THR A 18 10.27 0.69 2.84
N SER A 19 9.30 0.29 2.02
CA SER A 19 8.69 1.14 1.01
C SER A 19 7.18 0.89 0.93
N ILE A 20 6.42 1.97 0.97
CA ILE A 20 5.00 1.99 0.63
C ILE A 20 4.84 2.53 -0.78
N ARG A 21 4.04 1.81 -1.57
CA ARG A 21 3.73 2.13 -2.95
C ARG A 21 2.24 2.37 -3.11
N SER A 22 1.84 3.43 -3.82
CA SER A 22 0.44 3.63 -4.19
C SER A 22 0.31 4.55 -5.41
N GLY A 23 -0.88 4.62 -6.02
CA GLY A 23 -1.10 5.37 -7.27
C GLY A 23 -1.57 6.81 -7.11
N GLY A 24 -1.78 7.27 -5.88
CA GLY A 24 -2.10 8.65 -5.57
C GLY A 24 -3.50 9.10 -5.97
N GLN A 25 -4.46 8.19 -6.20
CA GLN A 25 -5.88 8.55 -6.23
C GLN A 25 -6.34 9.06 -4.85
N THR A 26 -7.48 9.73 -4.74
CA THR A 26 -8.14 9.99 -3.44
C THR A 26 -8.48 8.67 -2.72
N GLY A 27 -8.95 8.76 -1.47
CA GLY A 27 -9.31 7.58 -0.69
C GLY A 27 -8.08 6.81 -0.21
N VAL A 28 -8.05 5.49 -0.44
CA VAL A 28 -7.01 4.60 0.09
C VAL A 28 -5.62 4.97 -0.40
N ASP A 29 -5.48 5.32 -1.68
CA ASP A 29 -4.17 5.62 -2.25
C ASP A 29 -3.53 6.83 -1.56
N ARG A 30 -4.27 7.92 -1.41
CA ARG A 30 -3.83 9.13 -0.71
C ARG A 30 -3.52 8.84 0.75
N ALA A 31 -4.38 8.07 1.43
CA ALA A 31 -4.18 7.68 2.82
C ALA A 31 -2.87 6.88 3.02
N ALA A 32 -2.55 5.97 2.12
CA ALA A 32 -1.31 5.20 2.16
C ALA A 32 -0.07 6.09 2.03
N LEU A 33 -0.10 7.04 1.08
CA LEU A 33 1.00 7.97 0.88
C LEU A 33 1.17 8.92 2.08
N ASP A 34 0.07 9.50 2.57
CA ASP A 34 0.13 10.44 3.70
C ASP A 34 0.56 9.78 5.00
N ALA A 35 0.09 8.54 5.28
CA ALA A 35 0.51 7.79 6.45
C ALA A 35 2.01 7.45 6.37
N ALA A 36 2.47 6.94 5.22
CA ALA A 36 3.87 6.58 5.04
C ALA A 36 4.85 7.77 5.14
N LEU A 37 4.43 8.97 4.70
CA LEU A 37 5.24 10.19 4.83
C LEU A 37 5.51 10.60 6.29
N GLN A 38 4.77 10.06 7.27
CA GLN A 38 5.04 10.31 8.70
C GLN A 38 6.24 9.52 9.25
N PHE A 39 6.73 8.50 8.52
CA PHE A 39 7.74 7.57 9.00
C PHE A 39 9.07 7.73 8.25
N ASN A 40 10.12 8.18 8.94
CA ASN A 40 11.43 8.45 8.35
C ASN A 40 12.11 7.22 7.72
N ASN A 41 11.75 6.02 8.18
CA ASN A 41 12.30 4.74 7.69
C ASN A 41 11.46 4.11 6.57
N ILE A 42 10.37 4.76 6.13
CA ILE A 42 9.50 4.27 5.06
C ILE A 42 9.62 5.17 3.85
N LYS A 43 10.09 4.61 2.74
CA LYS A 43 10.10 5.31 1.47
C LYS A 43 8.70 5.33 0.87
N VAL A 44 8.29 6.48 0.36
CA VAL A 44 7.10 6.59 -0.49
C VAL A 44 7.48 6.44 -1.95
N THR A 45 6.74 5.63 -2.70
CA THR A 45 6.91 5.39 -4.13
C THR A 45 5.55 5.23 -4.82
N GLY A 46 5.52 5.22 -6.14
CA GLY A 46 4.27 4.98 -6.87
C GLY A 46 4.34 5.33 -8.34
N TRP A 47 3.40 4.76 -9.09
CA TRP A 47 3.06 5.16 -10.44
C TRP A 47 1.72 5.88 -10.43
N CYS A 48 1.65 7.07 -11.03
CA CYS A 48 0.42 7.82 -11.24
C CYS A 48 0.19 8.06 -12.74
N PRO A 49 -1.04 8.35 -13.19
CA PRO A 49 -1.30 8.66 -14.59
C PRO A 49 -0.44 9.81 -15.10
N GLN A 50 -0.17 9.84 -16.42
CA GLN A 50 0.40 11.01 -17.09
C GLN A 50 -0.39 12.28 -16.75
N GLY A 51 0.30 13.38 -16.45
CA GLY A 51 -0.28 14.61 -15.93
C GLY A 51 -0.60 14.55 -14.43
N ARG A 52 -0.20 13.48 -13.73
CA ARG A 52 -0.44 13.25 -12.29
C ARG A 52 -1.93 13.33 -11.94
N LEU A 53 -2.79 12.67 -12.70
CA LEU A 53 -4.25 12.79 -12.56
C LEU A 53 -4.78 12.01 -11.34
N ALA A 54 -5.68 12.64 -10.60
CA ALA A 54 -6.58 12.06 -9.61
C ALA A 54 -7.98 12.71 -9.77
N GLU A 55 -8.99 12.19 -9.07
CA GLU A 55 -10.37 12.70 -9.20
C GLU A 55 -10.54 14.13 -8.65
N ASP A 56 -9.69 14.52 -7.71
CA ASP A 56 -9.63 15.86 -7.10
C ASP A 56 -8.68 16.81 -7.84
N GLY A 57 -8.18 16.40 -9.01
CA GLY A 57 -7.28 17.18 -9.85
C GLY A 57 -5.86 16.64 -9.85
N GLN A 58 -4.87 17.52 -9.91
CA GLN A 58 -3.47 17.13 -10.03
C GLN A 58 -2.90 16.68 -8.68
N ILE A 59 -2.29 15.50 -8.65
CA ILE A 59 -1.61 14.96 -7.47
C ILE A 59 -0.45 15.87 -7.08
N LEU A 60 -0.46 16.33 -5.83
CA LEU A 60 0.52 17.27 -5.29
C LEU A 60 1.98 16.79 -5.46
N PRO A 61 2.94 17.71 -5.70
CA PRO A 61 4.37 17.36 -5.85
C PRO A 61 5.02 16.73 -4.62
N LYS A 62 4.42 16.89 -3.43
CA LYS A 62 4.93 16.28 -2.19
C LYS A 62 5.00 14.74 -2.25
N TYR A 63 4.23 14.12 -3.14
CA TYR A 63 4.27 12.68 -3.36
C TYR A 63 5.29 12.33 -4.45
N PRO A 64 6.34 11.53 -4.15
CA PRO A 64 7.40 11.17 -5.10
C PRO A 64 6.95 10.08 -6.10
N LEU A 65 5.84 10.32 -6.79
CA LEU A 65 5.25 9.42 -7.78
C LEU A 65 5.85 9.65 -9.17
N LYS A 66 6.03 8.56 -9.92
CA LYS A 66 6.42 8.57 -11.33
C LYS A 66 5.19 8.56 -12.21
N GLU A 67 5.21 9.34 -13.28
CA GLU A 67 4.12 9.33 -14.27
C GLU A 67 4.25 8.13 -15.20
N THR A 68 3.11 7.55 -15.56
CA THR A 68 3.00 6.54 -16.62
C THR A 68 3.06 7.18 -18.00
N SER A 69 3.14 6.35 -19.05
CA SER A 69 3.19 6.86 -20.42
C SER A 69 1.84 7.41 -20.89
N THR A 70 0.74 6.93 -20.32
CA THR A 70 -0.63 7.34 -20.65
C THR A 70 -1.38 7.92 -19.44
N LYS A 71 -2.54 8.52 -19.71
CA LYS A 71 -3.48 9.02 -18.69
C LYS A 71 -4.37 7.90 -18.12
N GLU A 72 -4.25 6.67 -18.62
CA GLU A 72 -5.13 5.57 -18.25
C GLU A 72 -4.82 5.06 -16.83
N TYR A 73 -5.86 4.93 -16.01
CA TYR A 73 -5.71 4.40 -14.65
C TYR A 73 -5.33 2.92 -14.60
N THR A 74 -5.56 2.17 -15.68
CA THR A 74 -5.21 0.74 -15.76
C THR A 74 -3.69 0.54 -15.82
N GLU A 75 -2.97 1.38 -16.59
CA GLU A 75 -1.51 1.32 -16.70
C GLU A 75 -0.85 1.55 -15.33
N ARG A 76 -1.20 2.65 -14.65
CA ARG A 76 -0.63 2.96 -13.33
C ARG A 76 -0.92 1.86 -12.32
N THR A 77 -2.10 1.24 -12.36
CA THR A 77 -2.46 0.16 -11.42
C THR A 77 -1.63 -1.09 -11.69
N GLU A 78 -1.48 -1.49 -12.96
CA GLU A 78 -0.62 -2.62 -13.33
C GLU A 78 0.83 -2.40 -12.91
N LEU A 79 1.40 -1.22 -13.19
CA LEU A 79 2.77 -0.91 -12.82
C LEU A 79 2.96 -0.88 -11.29
N ASN A 80 1.97 -0.42 -10.54
CA ASN A 80 2.05 -0.42 -9.07
C ASN A 80 2.05 -1.84 -8.49
N VAL A 81 1.25 -2.76 -9.04
CA VAL A 81 1.26 -4.17 -8.65
C VAL A 81 2.57 -4.84 -9.07
N ARG A 82 3.03 -4.61 -10.31
CA ARG A 82 4.25 -5.20 -10.86
C ARG A 82 5.50 -4.83 -10.04
N ASP A 83 5.62 -3.55 -9.69
CA ASP A 83 6.81 -2.97 -9.02
C ASP A 83 6.71 -2.98 -7.49
N ALA A 84 5.85 -3.83 -6.94
CA ALA A 84 5.79 -4.15 -5.51
C ALA A 84 6.07 -5.64 -5.28
N ASP A 85 6.45 -6.00 -4.06
CA ASP A 85 6.61 -7.40 -3.67
C ASP A 85 5.25 -8.04 -3.45
N ALA A 86 4.29 -7.29 -2.89
CA ALA A 86 2.93 -7.72 -2.63
C ALA A 86 1.94 -6.56 -2.67
N THR A 87 0.64 -6.85 -2.75
CA THR A 87 -0.44 -5.85 -2.75
C THR A 87 -1.44 -6.06 -1.62
N LEU A 88 -1.63 -5.05 -0.77
CA LEU A 88 -2.70 -4.95 0.20
C LEU A 88 -3.84 -4.12 -0.39
N VAL A 89 -5.04 -4.71 -0.43
CA VAL A 89 -6.26 -4.01 -0.85
C VAL A 89 -7.13 -3.73 0.37
N LEU A 90 -7.48 -2.47 0.60
CA LEU A 90 -8.31 -2.03 1.72
C LEU A 90 -9.71 -1.64 1.24
N LEU A 91 -10.74 -2.16 1.90
CA LEU A 91 -12.15 -1.88 1.64
C LEU A 91 -12.83 -1.41 2.92
N PHE A 92 -13.97 -0.71 2.84
CA PHE A 92 -14.72 -0.25 4.02
C PHE A 92 -16.18 -0.77 4.07
N SER A 93 -16.73 -1.25 2.96
CA SER A 93 -17.99 -2.00 2.96
C SER A 93 -17.99 -3.08 1.87
N THR A 94 -18.88 -4.07 2.00
CA THR A 94 -19.17 -5.07 0.96
C THR A 94 -19.79 -4.47 -0.31
N SER A 95 -19.98 -3.15 -0.35
CA SER A 95 -20.30 -2.39 -1.56
C SER A 95 -19.40 -2.87 -2.69
N ASP A 96 -20.05 -3.33 -3.74
CA ASP A 96 -19.58 -4.30 -4.72
C ASP A 96 -18.07 -4.17 -5.06
N PRO A 97 -17.23 -5.20 -4.84
CA PRO A 97 -15.85 -5.23 -5.33
C PRO A 97 -15.73 -5.03 -6.85
N ASN A 98 -16.84 -5.08 -7.59
CA ASN A 98 -16.95 -4.64 -8.98
C ASN A 98 -16.85 -3.12 -9.20
N GLN A 99 -16.58 -2.30 -8.19
CA GLN A 99 -16.04 -0.96 -8.47
C GLN A 99 -14.66 -1.13 -9.13
N ASP A 100 -14.63 -0.92 -10.45
CA ASP A 100 -13.67 -1.43 -11.44
C ASP A 100 -12.20 -1.51 -11.01
N GLY A 101 -11.70 -0.54 -10.24
CA GLY A 101 -10.30 -0.46 -9.83
C GLY A 101 -9.84 -1.56 -8.87
N THR A 102 -10.67 -1.96 -7.91
CA THR A 102 -10.30 -2.96 -6.88
C THR A 102 -10.20 -4.35 -7.49
N ALA A 103 -11.25 -4.79 -8.19
CA ALA A 103 -11.24 -6.07 -8.90
C ALA A 103 -10.14 -6.13 -9.98
N PHE A 104 -9.84 -5.01 -10.65
CA PHE A 104 -8.72 -4.96 -11.59
C PHE A 104 -7.37 -5.15 -10.89
N THR A 105 -7.16 -4.52 -9.73
CA THR A 105 -5.93 -4.66 -8.94
C THR A 105 -5.67 -6.11 -8.52
N LEU A 106 -6.69 -6.78 -7.96
CA LEU A 106 -6.59 -8.18 -7.55
C LEU A 106 -6.33 -9.11 -8.74
N ARG A 107 -7.10 -8.94 -9.84
CA ARG A 107 -6.88 -9.70 -11.08
C ARG A 107 -5.46 -9.53 -11.62
N LYS A 108 -4.89 -8.32 -11.55
CA LYS A 108 -3.51 -8.06 -11.98
C LYS A 108 -2.47 -8.69 -11.05
N ALA A 109 -2.70 -8.68 -9.74
CA ALA A 109 -1.82 -9.36 -8.79
C ALA A 109 -1.76 -10.86 -9.08
N ASP A 110 -2.93 -11.48 -9.32
CA ASP A 110 -3.01 -12.91 -9.67
C ASP A 110 -2.32 -13.22 -11.00
N GLN A 111 -2.58 -12.41 -12.04
CA GLN A 111 -1.94 -12.56 -13.36
C GLN A 111 -0.40 -12.46 -13.28
N LEU A 112 0.11 -11.55 -12.45
CA LEU A 112 1.54 -11.33 -12.24
C LEU A 112 2.15 -12.24 -11.16
N ARG A 113 1.35 -13.14 -10.57
CA ARG A 113 1.74 -14.03 -9.46
C ARG A 113 2.36 -13.28 -8.28
N LYS A 114 1.79 -12.12 -7.96
CA LYS A 114 2.17 -11.31 -6.79
C LYS A 114 1.26 -11.67 -5.62
N PRO A 115 1.82 -11.96 -4.42
CA PRO A 115 1.02 -12.11 -3.21
C PRO A 115 0.10 -10.92 -3.03
N ASN A 116 -1.16 -11.18 -2.71
CA ASN A 116 -2.12 -10.16 -2.38
C ASN A 116 -3.00 -10.58 -1.20
N ILE A 117 -3.47 -9.58 -0.47
CA ILE A 117 -4.46 -9.77 0.59
C ILE A 117 -5.48 -8.63 0.51
N CYS A 118 -6.75 -8.99 0.65
CA CYS A 118 -7.84 -8.02 0.72
C CYS A 118 -8.37 -7.98 2.16
N ILE A 119 -8.45 -6.78 2.74
CA ILE A 119 -8.93 -6.52 4.08
C ILE A 119 -10.13 -5.60 4.00
N LEU A 120 -11.25 -6.05 4.56
CA LEU A 120 -12.37 -5.18 4.88
C LEU A 120 -12.06 -4.53 6.23
N ILE A 121 -11.96 -3.20 6.25
CA ILE A 121 -11.74 -2.40 7.45
C ILE A 121 -13.09 -2.13 8.09
N ASP A 122 -13.29 -2.70 9.27
CA ASP A 122 -14.36 -2.39 10.21
C ASP A 122 -13.76 -1.91 11.55
N GLU A 123 -14.60 -1.76 12.57
CA GLU A 123 -14.18 -1.29 13.90
C GLU A 123 -13.35 -2.31 14.69
N GLU A 124 -13.41 -3.59 14.31
CA GLU A 124 -12.71 -4.70 15.00
C GLU A 124 -11.42 -5.12 14.27
N THR A 125 -11.19 -4.59 13.08
CA THR A 125 -10.06 -4.99 12.23
C THR A 125 -8.73 -4.62 12.88
N ASN A 126 -7.97 -5.63 13.31
CA ASN A 126 -6.60 -5.45 13.79
C ASN A 126 -5.56 -5.57 12.67
N VAL A 127 -4.36 -5.05 12.93
CA VAL A 127 -3.26 -5.01 11.97
C VAL A 127 -2.42 -6.29 11.97
N ASP A 128 -2.61 -7.18 12.95
CA ASP A 128 -1.77 -8.38 13.17
C ASP A 128 -1.82 -9.32 11.97
N ARG A 129 -3.00 -9.51 11.38
CA ARG A 129 -3.17 -10.34 10.17
C ARG A 129 -2.31 -9.83 9.03
N VAL A 130 -2.29 -8.51 8.80
CA VAL A 130 -1.47 -7.91 7.73
C VAL A 130 0.01 -7.97 8.10
N CYS A 131 0.37 -7.70 9.36
CA CYS A 131 1.74 -7.79 9.86
C CYS A 131 2.33 -9.19 9.67
N ASN A 132 1.59 -10.23 10.02
CA ASN A 132 2.04 -11.62 9.84
C ASN A 132 2.18 -11.96 8.35
N TRP A 133 1.18 -11.58 7.54
CA TRP A 133 1.22 -11.81 6.10
C TRP A 133 2.43 -11.13 5.42
N VAL A 134 2.77 -9.88 5.77
CA VAL A 134 3.96 -9.21 5.19
C VAL A 134 5.27 -9.86 5.62
N ARG A 135 5.35 -10.38 6.85
CA ARG A 135 6.53 -11.09 7.36
C ARG A 135 6.71 -12.43 6.66
N GLU A 136 5.65 -13.22 6.55
CA GLU A 136 5.64 -14.51 5.86
C GLU A 136 6.07 -14.37 4.39
N ASN A 137 5.58 -13.33 3.72
CA ASN A 137 5.91 -13.04 2.33
C ASN A 137 7.20 -12.22 2.15
N LYS A 138 7.91 -11.89 3.25
CA LYS A 138 9.15 -11.08 3.25
C LYS A 138 9.03 -9.78 2.44
N VAL A 139 7.89 -9.11 2.55
CA VAL A 139 7.53 -7.93 1.76
C VAL A 139 8.41 -6.74 2.17
N LYS A 140 9.13 -6.15 1.21
CA LYS A 140 9.90 -4.91 1.42
C LYS A 140 9.19 -3.71 0.79
N THR A 141 8.60 -3.89 -0.38
CA THR A 141 7.77 -2.90 -1.08
C THR A 141 6.33 -3.37 -1.08
N LEU A 142 5.48 -2.71 -0.30
CA LEU A 142 4.05 -3.02 -0.23
C LEU A 142 3.28 -2.01 -1.08
N ASN A 143 2.57 -2.49 -2.10
CA ASN A 143 1.55 -1.71 -2.78
C ASN A 143 0.27 -1.68 -1.93
N ILE A 144 -0.28 -0.50 -1.66
CA ILE A 144 -1.56 -0.34 -0.99
C ILE A 144 -2.54 0.33 -1.96
N ALA A 145 -3.69 -0.31 -2.15
CA ALA A 145 -4.73 0.13 -3.07
C ALA A 145 -6.13 -0.04 -2.46
N GLY A 146 -7.11 0.65 -3.02
CA GLY A 146 -8.52 0.53 -2.66
C GLY A 146 -9.38 1.59 -3.34
N PRO A 147 -10.63 1.77 -2.91
CA PRO A 147 -11.54 2.69 -3.56
C PRO A 147 -11.13 4.14 -3.33
N ARG A 148 -11.59 4.98 -4.26
CA ARG A 148 -11.47 6.44 -4.20
C ARG A 148 -12.53 7.03 -3.29
N GLU A 149 -12.30 8.24 -2.82
CA GLU A 149 -13.17 8.87 -1.81
C GLU A 149 -14.60 9.04 -2.34
N SER A 150 -14.77 9.43 -3.62
CA SER A 150 -16.09 9.60 -4.22
C SER A 150 -16.91 8.30 -4.28
N SER A 151 -16.25 7.14 -4.27
CA SER A 151 -16.89 5.84 -4.49
C SER A 151 -17.10 5.05 -3.19
N CYS A 152 -16.37 5.44 -2.12
CA CYS A 152 -16.54 4.95 -0.76
C CYS A 152 -16.28 6.08 0.24
N PRO A 153 -17.26 6.97 0.50
CA PRO A 153 -17.06 8.12 1.38
C PRO A 153 -16.59 7.72 2.78
N GLY A 154 -15.59 8.43 3.31
CA GLY A 154 -14.94 8.15 4.59
C GLY A 154 -13.82 7.12 4.54
N ILE A 155 -13.54 6.50 3.36
CA ILE A 155 -12.49 5.50 3.24
C ILE A 155 -11.11 6.06 3.54
N TYR A 156 -10.80 7.31 3.15
CA TYR A 156 -9.50 7.92 3.43
C TYR A 156 -9.17 7.88 4.93
N ALA A 157 -10.09 8.35 5.78
CA ALA A 157 -9.83 8.46 7.22
C ALA A 157 -9.62 7.08 7.86
N LYS A 158 -10.39 6.08 7.44
CA LYS A 158 -10.29 4.71 7.94
C LYS A 158 -9.01 4.02 7.48
N ALA A 159 -8.68 4.13 6.18
CA ALA A 159 -7.45 3.61 5.64
C ALA A 159 -6.23 4.30 6.27
N TYR A 160 -6.26 5.62 6.46
CA TYR A 160 -5.16 6.36 7.08
C TYR A 160 -4.88 5.86 8.51
N LYS A 161 -5.95 5.73 9.31
CA LYS A 161 -5.83 5.17 10.66
C LYS A 161 -5.25 3.75 10.63
N PHE A 162 -5.85 2.85 9.84
CA PHE A 162 -5.41 1.46 9.75
C PHE A 162 -3.94 1.34 9.33
N ILE A 163 -3.52 2.08 8.29
CA ILE A 163 -2.15 2.05 7.77
C ILE A 163 -1.17 2.64 8.78
N THR A 164 -1.55 3.71 9.48
CA THR A 164 -0.72 4.29 10.56
C THR A 164 -0.51 3.28 11.68
N ASP A 165 -1.59 2.64 12.16
CA ASP A 165 -1.52 1.62 13.21
C ASP A 165 -0.66 0.42 12.75
N PHE A 166 -0.78 0.02 11.48
CA PHE A 166 0.02 -1.03 10.86
C PHE A 166 1.52 -0.69 10.83
N LEU A 167 1.88 0.51 10.39
CA LEU A 167 3.27 0.96 10.33
C LEU A 167 3.89 1.14 11.72
N VAL A 168 3.12 1.64 12.70
CA VAL A 168 3.53 1.68 14.10
C VAL A 168 3.81 0.27 14.62
N HIS A 169 2.89 -0.67 14.40
CA HIS A 169 3.05 -2.04 14.87
C HIS A 169 4.27 -2.74 14.26
N LEU A 170 4.53 -2.54 12.96
CA LEU A 170 5.74 -3.04 12.30
C LEU A 170 7.03 -2.44 12.87
N SER A 171 7.01 -1.20 13.36
CA SER A 171 8.18 -0.55 13.94
C SER A 171 8.48 -0.96 15.39
N LEU A 172 7.49 -1.51 16.10
CA LEU A 172 7.60 -1.92 17.50
C LEU A 172 7.86 -3.43 17.68
N SER A 173 7.79 -4.21 16.60
CA SER A 173 7.94 -5.67 16.59
C SER A 173 9.33 -6.11 16.15
#